data_AF-X0UN62-F1
#
_entry.id   AF-X0UN62-F1
#
_cell.length_a   1.000
_cell.length_b   1.000
_cell.length_c   1.000
_cell.angle_alpha   90.00
_cell.angle_beta   90.00
_cell.angle_gamma   90.00
#
_symmetry.space_group_name_H-M   'P 1'
#
loop_
_entity.id
_entity.type
_entity.pdbx_description
1 polymer ?
#
loop_
_entity_poly.entity_id
_entity_poly.type
_entity_poly.pdbx_seq_one_letter_code
_entity_poly.pdbx_strand_id
1 'polypeptide(L)'
;AYGYKYNLATGTCSAFTTNFNIVGSVTERNKINLGTNNEIPANTQNNFVIGTNNLQDGFNNNTFILGNEHEIEAKIKNASILGGSRATVNRQSEVAIGGGQRAISDSTNAVTFNSKRKTSTLELSCVTIDNTATNMTIQGDGESFINVENNSIIGYDIYITRLELGGTSGTAGNYSYRNIRGAVKINQTGVMSFIVGFSRNIAKVGVNGTCIMADSTTGGVPSISVNVQDRNNVHNLWSANVVLHEVISETNIV
;
A
#
# COMPACT_ATOMS: atom_id res chain seq x y z
N ALA A 1 26.13 -42.53 29.14
CA ALA A 1 27.02 -41.40 29.45
C ALA A 1 26.35 -40.13 28.93
N TYR A 2 25.88 -39.26 29.82
CA TYR A 2 25.18 -38.04 29.44
C TYR A 2 26.22 -36.96 29.10
N GLY A 3 26.31 -36.58 27.82
CA GLY A 3 26.96 -35.32 27.41
C GLY A 3 28.37 -35.39 26.82
N TYR A 4 28.98 -36.56 26.61
CA TYR A 4 30.29 -36.67 25.94
C TYR A 4 30.30 -37.75 24.88
N LYS A 5 30.94 -37.47 23.73
CA LYS A 5 31.19 -38.43 22.65
C LYS A 5 32.69 -38.72 22.56
N TYR A 6 33.06 -39.98 22.76
CA TYR A 6 34.44 -40.43 22.59
C TYR A 6 34.71 -40.78 21.12
N ASN A 7 35.76 -40.20 20.55
CA ASN A 7 36.24 -40.53 19.21
C ASN A 7 37.40 -41.54 19.32
N LEU A 8 37.12 -42.79 18.96
CA LEU A 8 38.09 -43.91 18.98
C LEU A 8 39.28 -43.70 18.05
N ALA A 9 39.11 -42.98 16.93
CA ALA A 9 40.17 -42.79 15.95
C ALA A 9 41.23 -41.78 16.41
N THR A 10 40.84 -40.80 17.21
CA THR A 10 41.73 -39.72 17.68
C THR A 10 42.02 -39.79 19.18
N GLY A 11 41.40 -40.72 19.91
CA GLY A 11 41.53 -40.87 21.35
C GLY A 11 40.98 -39.69 22.16
N THR A 12 40.13 -38.86 21.56
CA THR A 12 39.63 -37.62 22.20
C THR A 12 38.17 -37.73 22.63
N CYS A 13 37.85 -37.18 23.80
CA CYS A 13 36.48 -36.96 24.26
C CYS A 13 36.05 -35.53 23.92
N SER A 14 34.93 -35.37 23.22
CA SER A 14 34.29 -34.06 23.05
C SER A 14 32.99 -33.99 23.84
N ALA A 15 32.73 -32.83 24.47
CA ALA A 15 31.43 -32.54 25.05
C ALA A 15 30.37 -32.41 23.94
N PHE A 16 29.12 -32.73 24.26
CA PHE A 16 27.97 -32.53 23.37
C PHE A 16 27.85 -31.03 23.06
N THR A 17 28.10 -30.66 21.80
CA THR A 17 27.86 -29.31 21.31
C THR A 17 26.39 -29.17 20.97
N THR A 18 25.66 -28.38 21.76
CA THR A 18 24.29 -27.97 21.42
C THR A 18 24.35 -27.02 20.22
N ASN A 19 23.96 -27.49 19.04
CA ASN A 19 23.62 -26.59 17.94
C ASN A 19 22.30 -25.90 18.29
N PHE A 20 22.38 -24.64 18.75
CA PHE A 20 21.20 -23.80 18.93
C PHE A 20 20.66 -23.39 17.56
N ASN A 21 19.85 -24.25 16.93
CA ASN A 21 19.17 -23.95 15.67
C ASN A 21 17.93 -23.04 15.87
N ILE A 22 18.03 -22.08 16.80
CA ILE A 22 16.97 -21.10 17.08
C ILE A 22 16.80 -20.17 15.87
N VAL A 23 17.89 -19.83 15.17
CA VAL A 23 17.83 -18.87 14.06
C VAL A 23 16.94 -19.41 12.94
N GLY A 24 17.18 -20.63 12.43
CA GLY A 24 16.40 -21.19 11.31
C GLY A 24 14.89 -21.34 11.57
N SER A 25 14.47 -21.64 12.81
CA SER A 25 13.04 -21.78 13.15
C SER A 25 12.33 -20.46 13.48
N VAL A 26 13.09 -19.39 13.71
CA VAL A 26 12.55 -18.06 14.07
C VAL A 26 12.61 -17.07 12.90
N THR A 27 13.53 -17.23 11.94
CA THR A 27 13.77 -16.24 10.87
C THR A 27 13.27 -16.63 9.46
N GLU A 28 12.83 -17.87 9.23
CA GLU A 28 12.34 -18.30 7.90
C GLU A 28 10.91 -18.86 7.95
N ARG A 29 10.03 -18.23 8.73
CA ARG A 29 8.64 -18.68 8.79
C ARG A 29 7.89 -18.34 7.50
N ASN A 30 7.47 -19.39 6.79
CA ASN A 30 6.45 -19.38 5.74
C ASN A 30 6.79 -18.47 4.54
N LYS A 31 8.00 -18.60 3.99
CA LYS A 31 8.39 -17.93 2.75
C LYS A 31 8.44 -18.95 1.62
N ILE A 32 7.80 -18.65 0.51
CA ILE A 32 7.91 -19.44 -0.72
C ILE A 32 8.46 -18.52 -1.81
N ASN A 33 9.58 -18.91 -2.41
CA ASN A 33 10.25 -18.16 -3.46
C ASN A 33 10.40 -19.04 -4.71
N LEU A 34 9.67 -18.71 -5.77
CA LEU A 34 9.65 -19.41 -7.05
C LEU A 34 10.23 -18.49 -8.14
N GLY A 35 11.54 -18.39 -8.19
CA GLY A 35 12.27 -17.65 -9.21
C GLY A 35 13.71 -17.36 -8.80
N THR A 36 14.36 -16.42 -9.48
CA THR A 36 15.79 -16.14 -9.30
C THR A 36 16.02 -14.68 -8.91
N ASN A 37 17.10 -14.44 -8.16
CA ASN A 37 17.54 -13.10 -7.73
C ASN A 37 16.47 -12.29 -6.95
N ASN A 38 15.53 -12.96 -6.28
CA ASN A 38 14.64 -12.28 -5.36
C ASN A 38 15.34 -12.07 -4.01
N GLU A 39 15.28 -10.85 -3.49
CA GLU A 39 15.83 -10.47 -2.19
C GLU A 39 14.70 -10.43 -1.16
N ILE A 40 14.67 -11.44 -0.28
CA ILE A 40 13.66 -11.59 0.77
C ILE A 40 14.38 -11.69 2.12
N PRO A 41 14.50 -10.58 2.87
CA PRO A 41 15.24 -10.54 4.12
C PRO A 41 14.68 -11.50 5.19
N ALA A 42 15.55 -11.88 6.13
CA ALA A 42 15.21 -12.79 7.23
C ALA A 42 14.04 -12.27 8.10
N ASN A 43 13.92 -10.96 8.28
CA ASN A 43 12.89 -10.34 9.14
C ASN A 43 11.49 -10.23 8.50
N THR A 44 11.26 -10.78 7.31
CA THR A 44 9.92 -10.86 6.69
C THR A 44 9.20 -12.17 7.05
N GLN A 45 7.86 -12.23 6.97
CA GLN A 45 7.06 -13.42 7.33
C GLN A 45 5.87 -13.63 6.39
N ASN A 46 5.46 -14.89 6.17
CA ASN A 46 4.27 -15.26 5.37
C ASN A 46 4.28 -14.63 3.96
N ASN A 47 5.33 -14.89 3.18
CA ASN A 47 5.51 -14.28 1.86
C ASN A 47 5.51 -15.32 0.76
N PHE A 48 4.88 -15.00 -0.36
CA PHE A 48 4.91 -15.84 -1.55
C PHE A 48 5.33 -15.01 -2.76
N VAL A 49 6.49 -15.35 -3.33
CA VAL A 49 7.15 -14.58 -4.40
C VAL A 49 7.36 -15.48 -5.61
N ILE A 50 6.90 -15.03 -6.79
CA ILE A 50 7.05 -15.69 -8.08
C ILE A 50 7.60 -14.68 -9.09
N GLY A 51 8.71 -15.02 -9.75
CA GLY A 51 9.36 -14.20 -10.77
C GLY A 51 10.79 -13.80 -10.37
N THR A 52 11.36 -12.76 -10.98
CA THR A 52 12.79 -12.46 -10.83
C THR A 52 13.10 -11.03 -10.40
N ASN A 53 14.21 -10.84 -9.68
CA ASN A 53 14.72 -9.54 -9.26
C ASN A 53 13.74 -8.74 -8.36
N ASN A 54 12.86 -9.41 -7.62
CA ASN A 54 11.95 -8.72 -6.69
C ASN A 54 12.65 -8.45 -5.35
N LEU A 55 12.32 -7.33 -4.71
CA LEU A 55 12.86 -6.87 -3.45
C LEU A 55 11.76 -6.72 -2.39
N GLN A 56 12.03 -7.20 -1.18
CA GLN A 56 11.29 -6.84 0.03
C GLN A 56 12.26 -6.16 0.99
N ASP A 57 11.99 -4.92 1.41
CA ASP A 57 12.94 -4.13 2.24
C ASP A 57 12.84 -4.44 3.76
N GLY A 58 12.23 -5.58 4.10
CA GLY A 58 12.26 -6.15 5.45
C GLY A 58 11.06 -5.82 6.32
N PHE A 59 10.86 -6.63 7.37
CA PHE A 59 9.70 -6.54 8.29
C PHE A 59 8.32 -6.60 7.59
N ASN A 60 8.27 -7.06 6.34
CA ASN A 60 7.05 -7.29 5.61
C ASN A 60 6.34 -8.55 6.11
N ASN A 61 5.00 -8.52 6.11
CA ASN A 61 4.20 -9.67 6.54
C ASN A 61 2.98 -9.87 5.64
N ASN A 62 2.65 -11.12 5.34
CA ASN A 62 1.50 -11.49 4.51
C ASN A 62 1.58 -10.80 3.13
N THR A 63 2.64 -11.08 2.38
CA THR A 63 2.79 -10.50 1.04
C THR A 63 2.74 -11.53 -0.07
N PHE A 64 2.22 -11.12 -1.22
CA PHE A 64 2.21 -11.91 -2.44
C PHE A 64 2.84 -11.08 -3.58
N ILE A 65 3.84 -11.63 -4.27
CA ILE A 65 4.50 -10.96 -5.39
C ILE A 65 4.47 -11.89 -6.60
N LEU A 66 3.87 -11.45 -7.69
CA LEU A 66 3.92 -12.08 -8.99
C LEU A 66 4.46 -11.08 -10.01
N GLY A 67 5.59 -11.40 -10.64
CA GLY A 67 6.22 -10.55 -11.67
C GLY A 67 7.69 -10.29 -11.40
N ASN A 68 8.24 -9.23 -12.01
CA ASN A 68 9.68 -8.98 -11.99
C ASN A 68 10.01 -7.56 -11.53
N GLU A 69 11.16 -7.40 -10.86
CA GLU A 69 11.66 -6.09 -10.44
C GLU A 69 10.67 -5.31 -9.55
N HIS A 70 9.78 -6.02 -8.86
CA HIS A 70 8.87 -5.40 -7.90
C HIS A 70 9.58 -5.11 -6.59
N GLU A 71 9.10 -4.10 -5.89
CA GLU A 71 9.61 -3.69 -4.59
C GLU A 71 8.45 -3.55 -3.61
N ILE A 72 8.59 -4.13 -2.43
CA ILE A 72 7.74 -3.82 -1.28
C ILE A 72 8.63 -3.13 -0.25
N GLU A 73 8.31 -1.87 0.06
CA GLU A 73 9.03 -1.09 1.07
C GLU A 73 8.92 -1.74 2.46
N ALA A 74 9.82 -1.37 3.37
CA ALA A 74 9.89 -1.99 4.68
C ALA A 74 8.58 -1.83 5.48
N LYS A 75 8.28 -2.80 6.34
CA LYS A 75 7.14 -2.76 7.30
C LYS A 75 5.75 -2.70 6.67
N ILE A 76 5.62 -2.96 5.38
CA ILE A 76 4.32 -3.11 4.72
C ILE A 76 3.72 -4.50 5.00
N LYS A 77 2.43 -4.54 5.34
CA LYS A 77 1.67 -5.75 5.65
C LYS A 77 0.48 -5.92 4.71
N ASN A 78 0.09 -7.18 4.49
CA ASN A 78 -1.11 -7.59 3.74
C ASN A 78 -1.16 -7.07 2.29
N ALA A 79 0.00 -6.85 1.66
CA ALA A 79 0.07 -6.28 0.32
C ALA A 79 0.27 -7.35 -0.75
N SER A 80 -0.22 -7.10 -1.96
CA SER A 80 -0.11 -8.03 -3.09
C SER A 80 0.25 -7.31 -4.38
N ILE A 81 1.16 -7.89 -5.15
CA ILE A 81 1.48 -7.45 -6.51
C ILE A 81 1.09 -8.58 -7.46
N LEU A 82 0.11 -8.32 -8.33
CA LEU A 82 -0.56 -9.35 -9.13
C LEU A 82 -0.03 -9.50 -10.56
N GLY A 83 1.12 -8.88 -10.88
CA GLY A 83 1.74 -9.02 -12.19
C GLY A 83 2.53 -7.81 -12.66
N GLY A 84 3.10 -7.98 -13.85
CA GLY A 84 3.85 -6.97 -14.56
C GLY A 84 5.28 -6.83 -14.09
N SER A 85 5.78 -5.60 -14.06
CA SER A 85 7.14 -5.31 -13.62
C SER A 85 7.25 -3.94 -12.96
N ARG A 86 8.23 -3.77 -12.07
CA ARG A 86 8.66 -2.46 -11.54
C ARG A 86 7.59 -1.67 -10.76
N ALA A 87 6.63 -2.37 -10.17
CA ALA A 87 5.76 -1.77 -9.15
C ALA A 87 6.51 -1.63 -7.82
N THR A 88 6.38 -0.47 -7.19
CA THR A 88 6.78 -0.27 -5.78
C THR A 88 5.51 -0.15 -4.94
N VAL A 89 5.40 -0.98 -3.90
CA VAL A 89 4.32 -0.95 -2.91
C VAL A 89 4.85 -0.33 -1.63
N ASN A 90 4.20 0.76 -1.21
CA ASN A 90 4.60 1.56 -0.05
C ASN A 90 3.42 1.93 0.85
N ARG A 91 2.31 1.19 0.70
CA ARG A 91 1.05 1.41 1.42
C ARG A 91 0.59 0.09 2.05
N GLN A 92 0.01 0.18 3.24
CA GLN A 92 -0.55 -0.99 3.91
C GLN A 92 -1.67 -1.60 3.07
N SER A 93 -1.81 -2.93 3.09
CA SER A 93 -2.92 -3.64 2.45
C SER A 93 -3.16 -3.30 0.96
N GLU A 94 -2.12 -2.85 0.26
CA GLU A 94 -2.21 -2.43 -1.14
C GLU A 94 -2.24 -3.64 -2.06
N VAL A 95 -3.17 -3.65 -3.01
CA VAL A 95 -3.14 -4.57 -4.14
C VAL A 95 -2.72 -3.80 -5.38
N ALA A 96 -1.54 -4.10 -5.92
CA ALA A 96 -0.95 -3.39 -7.03
C ALA A 96 -0.76 -4.30 -8.27
N ILE A 97 -0.77 -3.67 -9.43
CA ILE A 97 -0.36 -4.26 -10.70
C ILE A 97 0.72 -3.34 -11.27
N GLY A 98 1.93 -3.86 -11.43
CA GLY A 98 2.99 -3.13 -12.13
C GLY A 98 2.80 -3.18 -13.62
N GLY A 99 3.42 -2.26 -14.34
CA GLY A 99 3.30 -2.31 -15.78
C GLY A 99 4.23 -1.42 -16.56
N GLY A 100 4.43 -1.83 -17.81
CA GLY A 100 5.09 -1.05 -18.84
C GLY A 100 6.60 -1.22 -18.89
N GLN A 101 7.14 -0.88 -20.06
CA GLN A 101 8.58 -0.80 -20.30
C GLN A 101 9.23 0.29 -19.44
N ARG A 102 10.45 0.05 -18.94
CA ARG A 102 11.21 1.07 -18.22
C ARG A 102 11.43 2.30 -19.08
N ALA A 103 12.01 2.09 -20.26
CA ALA A 103 12.29 3.11 -21.25
C ALA A 103 11.20 3.08 -22.32
N ILE A 104 10.58 4.24 -22.59
CA ILE A 104 9.66 4.42 -23.71
C ILE A 104 10.29 5.44 -24.64
N SER A 105 10.50 5.02 -25.88
CA SER A 105 11.01 5.88 -26.93
C SER A 105 9.90 6.34 -27.86
N ASP A 106 10.07 7.51 -28.47
CA ASP A 106 9.24 7.92 -29.59
C ASP A 106 9.50 7.02 -30.82
N SER A 107 8.71 7.17 -31.89
CA SER A 107 8.84 6.32 -33.09
C SER A 107 10.19 6.43 -33.80
N THR A 108 10.97 7.48 -33.53
CA THR A 108 12.30 7.70 -34.12
C THR A 108 13.46 7.33 -33.20
N ASN A 109 13.18 6.97 -31.94
CA ASN A 109 14.16 6.81 -30.86
C ASN A 109 15.00 8.07 -30.56
N ALA A 110 14.55 9.25 -31.00
CA ALA A 110 15.23 10.51 -30.69
C ALA A 110 15.03 10.92 -29.22
N VAL A 111 13.90 10.52 -28.62
CA VAL A 111 13.57 10.82 -27.22
C VAL A 111 13.23 9.54 -26.50
N THR A 112 13.84 9.32 -25.33
CA THR A 112 13.57 8.16 -24.47
C THR A 112 13.31 8.64 -23.04
N PHE A 113 12.17 8.26 -22.47
CA PHE A 113 11.81 8.58 -21.08
C PHE A 113 11.78 7.32 -20.23
N ASN A 114 12.27 7.44 -19.00
CA ASN A 114 12.18 6.38 -18.00
C ASN A 114 10.98 6.64 -17.09
N SER A 115 10.18 5.61 -16.85
CA SER A 115 9.01 5.70 -15.98
C SER A 115 8.73 4.42 -15.22
N LYS A 116 8.07 4.56 -14.07
CA LYS A 116 7.32 3.50 -13.40
C LYS A 116 5.84 3.75 -13.58
N ARG A 117 5.07 2.68 -13.71
CA ARG A 117 3.61 2.73 -13.80
C ARG A 117 3.04 1.63 -12.92
N LYS A 118 2.02 1.98 -12.14
CA LYS A 118 1.30 1.03 -11.31
C LYS A 118 -0.17 1.40 -11.23
N THR A 119 -1.01 0.38 -11.09
CA THR A 119 -2.40 0.54 -10.67
C THR A 119 -2.53 -0.08 -9.30
N SER A 120 -3.16 0.63 -8.37
CA SER A 120 -3.31 0.19 -6.99
C SER A 120 -4.76 0.25 -6.54
N THR A 121 -5.17 -0.70 -5.71
CA THR A 121 -6.48 -0.72 -5.05
C THR A 121 -6.29 -0.72 -3.54
N LEU A 122 -7.02 0.16 -2.86
CA LEU A 122 -6.92 0.41 -1.42
C LEU A 122 -8.32 0.57 -0.84
N GLU A 123 -8.53 0.05 0.36
CA GLU A 123 -9.74 0.27 1.15
C GLU A 123 -9.42 1.24 2.29
N LEU A 124 -10.19 2.32 2.37
CA LEU A 124 -10.09 3.30 3.43
C LEU A 124 -11.39 3.29 4.25
N SER A 125 -11.29 3.56 5.55
CA SER A 125 -12.47 3.69 6.41
C SER A 125 -12.23 4.68 7.55
N CYS A 126 -13.32 5.19 8.13
CA CYS A 126 -13.31 5.93 9.40
C CYS A 126 -14.72 6.02 9.98
N VAL A 127 -14.83 6.67 11.14
CA VAL A 127 -16.11 7.08 11.72
C VAL A 127 -16.12 8.59 11.94
N THR A 128 -17.29 9.22 11.81
CA THR A 128 -17.49 10.61 12.24
C THR A 128 -18.69 10.67 13.18
N ILE A 129 -18.62 11.52 14.20
CA ILE A 129 -19.70 11.75 15.17
C ILE A 129 -20.15 13.21 15.24
N ASP A 130 -19.38 14.09 14.60
CA ASP A 130 -19.55 15.53 14.60
C ASP A 130 -19.30 16.11 13.20
N ASN A 131 -19.22 17.43 13.12
CA ASN A 131 -18.88 18.15 11.92
C ASN A 131 -17.37 18.37 11.72
N THR A 132 -16.51 17.59 12.37
CA THR A 132 -15.07 17.70 12.16
C THR A 132 -14.68 16.95 10.89
N ALA A 133 -13.97 17.62 9.99
CA ALA A 133 -13.41 17.00 8.79
C ALA A 133 -12.37 15.94 9.20
N THR A 134 -12.58 14.71 8.76
CA THR A 134 -11.80 13.55 9.18
C THR A 134 -11.20 12.85 7.96
N ASN A 135 -9.88 12.64 7.98
CA ASN A 135 -9.20 11.86 6.94
C ASN A 135 -9.45 10.37 7.19
N MET A 136 -9.85 9.65 6.15
CA MET A 136 -9.94 8.20 6.19
C MET A 136 -8.54 7.61 6.17
N THR A 137 -8.35 6.48 6.84
CA THR A 137 -7.06 5.78 6.86
C THR A 137 -7.22 4.41 6.22
N ILE A 138 -6.12 3.88 5.70
CA ILE A 138 -6.10 2.56 5.07
C ILE A 138 -6.55 1.53 6.11
N GLN A 139 -7.56 0.73 5.75
CA GLN A 139 -8.23 -0.22 6.65
C GLN A 139 -8.81 0.42 7.94
N GLY A 140 -8.86 1.75 8.05
CA GLY A 140 -9.32 2.45 9.24
C GLY A 140 -8.39 2.30 10.44
N ASP A 141 -7.10 2.10 10.21
CA ASP A 141 -6.10 1.87 11.27
C ASP A 141 -5.75 3.12 12.10
N GLY A 142 -6.15 4.31 11.65
CA GLY A 142 -5.92 5.58 12.32
C GLY A 142 -4.58 6.25 12.01
N GLU A 143 -3.70 5.62 11.24
CA GLU A 143 -2.32 6.09 11.03
C GLU A 143 -1.86 6.05 9.57
N SER A 144 -2.33 5.09 8.77
CA SER A 144 -1.85 4.87 7.41
C SER A 144 -2.63 5.68 6.39
N PHE A 145 -1.94 6.55 5.66
CA PHE A 145 -2.47 7.29 4.51
C PHE A 145 -1.95 6.74 3.18
N ILE A 146 -2.44 7.29 2.07
CA ILE A 146 -1.96 6.94 0.73
C ILE A 146 -0.68 7.72 0.47
N ASN A 147 0.46 7.13 0.81
CA ASN A 147 1.78 7.69 0.48
C ASN A 147 1.90 7.91 -1.03
N VAL A 148 2.47 9.03 -1.45
CA VAL A 148 2.66 9.37 -2.88
C VAL A 148 4.12 9.48 -3.25
N GLU A 149 4.43 9.18 -4.51
CA GLU A 149 5.78 9.34 -5.06
C GLU A 149 5.93 10.72 -5.71
N ASN A 150 7.10 11.34 -5.56
CA ASN A 150 7.38 12.62 -6.21
C ASN A 150 7.46 12.45 -7.74
N ASN A 151 7.35 13.57 -8.45
CA ASN A 151 7.46 13.61 -9.92
C ASN A 151 6.47 12.67 -10.62
N SER A 152 5.23 12.67 -10.13
CA SER A 152 4.20 11.72 -10.55
C SER A 152 2.86 12.39 -10.82
N ILE A 153 2.02 11.67 -11.55
CA ILE A 153 0.59 11.96 -11.69
C ILE A 153 -0.17 10.73 -11.24
N ILE A 154 -1.14 10.94 -10.36
CA ILE A 154 -2.03 9.92 -9.84
C ILE A 154 -3.44 10.23 -10.31
N GLY A 155 -3.98 9.43 -11.23
CA GLY A 155 -5.41 9.39 -11.50
C GLY A 155 -6.11 8.56 -10.42
N TYR A 156 -7.27 8.98 -9.95
CA TYR A 156 -8.04 8.24 -8.96
C TYR A 156 -9.51 8.04 -9.37
N ASP A 157 -10.05 6.88 -9.05
CA ASP A 157 -11.48 6.54 -9.10
C ASP A 157 -11.90 5.99 -7.73
N ILE A 158 -12.81 6.69 -7.06
CA ILE A 158 -13.16 6.42 -5.67
C ILE A 158 -14.65 6.16 -5.56
N TYR A 159 -15.02 5.04 -4.97
CA TYR A 159 -16.38 4.77 -4.54
C TYR A 159 -16.48 4.91 -3.03
N ILE A 160 -17.35 5.80 -2.54
CA ILE A 160 -17.47 6.15 -1.13
C ILE A 160 -18.88 5.82 -0.66
N THR A 161 -18.97 5.09 0.46
CA THR A 161 -20.21 4.80 1.16
C THR A 161 -20.22 5.49 2.53
N ARG A 162 -21.32 6.18 2.83
CA ARG A 162 -21.67 6.63 4.18
C ARG A 162 -22.85 5.80 4.66
N LEU A 163 -22.75 5.25 5.86
CA LEU A 163 -23.87 4.68 6.58
C LEU A 163 -24.08 5.44 7.88
N GLU A 164 -25.26 6.03 8.04
CA GLU A 164 -25.68 6.71 9.26
C GLU A 164 -26.20 5.67 10.26
N LEU A 165 -25.58 5.61 11.44
CA LEU A 165 -25.86 4.65 12.50
C LEU A 165 -26.71 5.27 13.64
N GLY A 166 -27.15 6.52 13.47
CA GLY A 166 -27.93 7.27 14.46
C GLY A 166 -27.15 8.47 15.03
N GLY A 167 -27.24 8.68 16.33
CA GLY A 167 -26.81 9.90 17.02
C GLY A 167 -28.02 10.75 17.41
N THR A 168 -27.84 11.73 18.30
CA THR A 168 -28.96 12.54 18.80
C THR A 168 -29.60 13.40 17.70
N SER A 169 -28.88 13.63 16.60
CA SER A 169 -29.38 14.33 15.40
C SER A 169 -29.49 13.42 14.17
N GLY A 170 -29.21 12.11 14.31
CA GLY A 170 -29.11 11.17 13.20
C GLY A 170 -30.30 10.21 13.09
N THR A 171 -30.58 9.76 11.88
CA THR A 171 -31.55 8.72 11.54
C THR A 171 -30.81 7.49 11.04
N ALA A 172 -30.80 6.44 11.85
CA ALA A 172 -30.15 5.19 11.51
C ALA A 172 -30.72 4.61 10.19
N GLY A 173 -29.84 4.15 9.31
CA GLY A 173 -30.20 3.61 8.00
C GLY A 173 -30.20 4.63 6.86
N ASN A 174 -30.06 5.93 7.14
CA ASN A 174 -29.71 6.89 6.09
C ASN A 174 -28.33 6.56 5.51
N TYR A 175 -28.15 6.81 4.22
CA TYR A 175 -26.89 6.47 3.55
C TYR A 175 -26.62 7.36 2.34
N SER A 176 -25.36 7.39 1.91
CA SER A 176 -24.97 7.91 0.60
C SER A 176 -23.93 7.00 -0.04
N TYR A 177 -24.06 6.80 -1.35
CA TYR A 177 -23.09 6.10 -2.18
C TYR A 177 -22.69 7.00 -3.34
N ARG A 178 -21.39 7.26 -3.48
CA ARG A 178 -20.85 8.33 -4.34
C ARG A 178 -19.64 7.85 -5.11
N ASN A 179 -19.42 8.48 -6.26
CA ASN A 179 -18.23 8.31 -7.05
C ASN A 179 -17.51 9.65 -7.25
N ILE A 180 -16.20 9.67 -7.03
CA ILE A 180 -15.32 10.81 -7.30
C ILE A 180 -14.19 10.35 -8.22
N ARG A 181 -13.90 11.12 -9.26
CA ARG A 181 -12.74 10.91 -10.12
C ARG A 181 -11.98 12.20 -10.31
N GLY A 182 -10.67 12.06 -10.43
CA GLY A 182 -9.80 13.19 -10.65
C GLY A 182 -8.36 12.76 -10.78
N ALA A 183 -7.46 13.74 -10.67
CA ALA A 183 -6.04 13.52 -10.67
C ALA A 183 -5.35 14.39 -9.61
N VAL A 184 -4.22 13.91 -9.14
CA VAL A 184 -3.26 14.67 -8.31
C VAL A 184 -1.95 14.71 -9.08
N LYS A 185 -1.44 15.92 -9.30
CA LYS A 185 -0.08 16.14 -9.79
C LYS A 185 0.83 16.35 -8.59
N ILE A 186 1.96 15.63 -8.55
CA ILE A 186 2.98 15.76 -7.52
C ILE A 186 4.29 16.19 -8.18
N ASN A 187 4.81 17.35 -7.79
CA ASN A 187 6.06 17.85 -8.35
C ASN A 187 7.29 17.10 -7.74
N GLN A 188 8.50 17.52 -8.12
CA GLN A 188 9.74 16.89 -7.63
C GLN A 188 9.97 17.08 -6.12
N THR A 189 9.34 18.08 -5.51
CA THR A 189 9.47 18.41 -4.08
C THR A 189 8.27 17.95 -3.25
N GLY A 190 7.38 17.14 -3.81
CA GLY A 190 6.19 16.62 -3.10
C GLY A 190 5.01 17.59 -2.99
N VAL A 191 5.03 18.74 -3.66
CA VAL A 191 3.88 19.67 -3.68
C VAL A 191 2.79 19.09 -4.57
N MET A 192 1.58 19.02 -4.01
CA MET A 192 0.42 18.40 -4.63
C MET A 192 -0.55 19.43 -5.20
N SER A 193 -1.08 19.15 -6.38
CA SER A 193 -2.16 19.93 -7.01
C SER A 193 -3.30 19.00 -7.39
N PHE A 194 -4.47 19.22 -6.78
CA PHE A 194 -5.65 18.39 -6.96
C PHE A 194 -6.56 18.95 -8.05
N ILE A 195 -6.97 18.08 -8.97
CA ILE A 195 -7.95 18.39 -10.01
C ILE A 195 -9.07 17.37 -9.88
N VAL A 196 -10.27 17.83 -9.49
CA VAL A 196 -11.47 17.00 -9.46
C VAL A 196 -12.14 17.10 -10.82
N GLY A 197 -12.16 16.00 -11.57
CA GLY A 197 -12.77 15.96 -12.90
C GLY A 197 -14.24 15.56 -12.87
N PHE A 198 -14.66 14.81 -11.85
CA PHE A 198 -16.00 14.25 -11.76
C PHE A 198 -16.39 13.96 -10.30
N SER A 199 -17.62 14.29 -9.93
CA SER A 199 -18.24 13.86 -8.68
C SER A 199 -19.72 13.59 -8.90
N ARG A 200 -20.20 12.43 -8.48
CA ARG A 200 -21.58 12.00 -8.68
C ARG A 200 -22.13 11.26 -7.47
N ASN A 201 -23.33 11.66 -7.06
CA ASN A 201 -24.13 10.85 -6.15
C ASN A 201 -24.80 9.73 -6.95
N ILE A 202 -24.56 8.48 -6.55
CA ILE A 202 -25.14 7.29 -7.21
C ILE A 202 -26.46 6.92 -6.52
N ALA A 203 -26.45 6.83 -5.19
CA ALA A 203 -27.65 6.53 -4.39
C ALA A 203 -27.59 7.26 -3.06
N LYS A 204 -28.75 7.64 -2.51
CA LYS A 204 -28.84 8.43 -1.28
C LYS A 204 -30.20 8.32 -0.62
N VAL A 205 -30.18 8.19 0.70
CA VAL A 205 -31.33 8.45 1.59
C VAL A 205 -30.85 9.40 2.70
N GLY A 206 -31.57 10.50 2.92
CA GLY A 206 -31.15 11.56 3.84
C GLY A 206 -30.18 12.54 3.21
N VAL A 207 -29.02 12.76 3.83
CA VAL A 207 -27.97 13.71 3.41
C VAL A 207 -26.80 13.02 2.71
N ASN A 208 -25.83 13.77 2.19
CA ASN A 208 -24.62 13.18 1.58
C ASN A 208 -23.38 13.20 2.50
N GLY A 209 -23.26 14.22 3.35
CA GLY A 209 -21.97 14.65 3.91
C GLY A 209 -21.03 15.21 2.84
N THR A 210 -19.88 15.73 3.24
CA THR A 210 -18.81 16.18 2.33
C THR A 210 -17.83 15.04 2.10
N CYS A 211 -17.27 14.94 0.90
CA CYS A 211 -16.13 14.08 0.61
C CYS A 211 -15.24 14.73 -0.44
N ILE A 212 -13.93 14.77 -0.20
CA ILE A 212 -12.93 15.25 -1.15
C ILE A 212 -11.67 14.40 -1.04
N MET A 213 -10.89 14.32 -2.13
CA MET A 213 -9.49 13.94 -2.01
C MET A 213 -8.72 15.13 -1.48
N ALA A 214 -7.87 14.93 -0.46
CA ALA A 214 -7.13 15.98 0.21
C ALA A 214 -5.67 15.59 0.46
N ASP A 215 -4.84 16.60 0.68
CA ASP A 215 -3.49 16.44 1.23
C ASP A 215 -3.59 15.98 2.69
N SER A 216 -2.91 14.89 3.01
CA SER A 216 -2.82 14.33 4.37
C SER A 216 -1.37 14.16 4.81
N THR A 217 -0.45 14.94 4.23
CA THR A 217 0.98 14.93 4.53
C THR A 217 1.20 15.16 6.02
N THR A 218 1.86 14.21 6.67
CA THR A 218 2.19 14.25 8.09
C THR A 218 3.66 13.91 8.28
N GLY A 219 4.35 14.66 9.14
CA GLY A 219 5.76 14.37 9.46
C GLY A 219 6.72 14.46 8.26
N GLY A 220 6.35 15.18 7.21
CA GLY A 220 7.14 15.30 5.98
C GLY A 220 7.00 14.13 5.01
N VAL A 221 6.07 13.19 5.23
CA VAL A 221 5.75 12.09 4.30
C VAL A 221 4.59 12.53 3.38
N PRO A 222 4.85 12.84 2.10
CA PRO A 222 3.80 13.28 1.17
C PRO A 222 2.73 12.20 1.05
N SER A 223 1.49 12.57 1.37
CA SER A 223 0.37 11.63 1.43
C SER A 223 -0.94 12.27 1.01
N ILE A 224 -1.84 11.46 0.46
CA ILE A 224 -3.22 11.86 0.20
C ILE A 224 -4.20 10.96 0.95
N SER A 225 -5.41 11.47 1.16
CA SER A 225 -6.51 10.72 1.75
C SER A 225 -7.87 11.24 1.28
N VAL A 226 -8.88 10.40 1.43
CA VAL A 226 -10.28 10.81 1.34
C VAL A 226 -10.67 11.50 2.64
N ASN A 227 -10.95 12.79 2.59
CA ASN A 227 -11.45 13.57 3.71
C ASN A 227 -12.99 13.57 3.68
N VAL A 228 -13.61 13.26 4.81
CA VAL A 228 -15.08 13.19 4.97
C VAL A 228 -15.56 14.04 6.14
N GLN A 229 -16.79 14.54 6.06
CA GLN A 229 -17.40 15.37 7.10
C GLN A 229 -18.93 15.24 7.03
N ASP A 230 -19.62 15.32 8.17
CA ASP A 230 -21.09 15.43 8.20
C ASP A 230 -21.54 16.48 9.24
N ARG A 231 -22.80 16.43 9.66
CA ARG A 231 -23.38 17.30 10.71
C ARG A 231 -22.96 16.86 12.12
N ASN A 232 -23.09 17.79 13.06
CA ASN A 232 -22.93 17.52 14.48
C ASN A 232 -23.92 16.48 15.01
N ASN A 233 -23.41 15.62 15.91
CA ASN A 233 -24.15 14.59 16.63
C ASN A 233 -24.81 13.54 15.73
N VAL A 234 -24.18 13.22 14.61
CA VAL A 234 -24.59 12.17 13.68
C VAL A 234 -23.46 11.15 13.59
N HIS A 235 -23.73 9.92 13.98
CA HIS A 235 -22.75 8.84 13.93
C HIS A 235 -22.75 8.21 12.54
N ASN A 236 -21.64 8.32 11.82
CA ASN A 236 -21.49 7.79 10.48
C ASN A 236 -20.32 6.81 10.42
N LEU A 237 -20.53 5.70 9.72
CA LEU A 237 -19.48 4.81 9.23
C LEU A 237 -19.18 5.18 7.77
N TRP A 238 -17.90 5.40 7.47
CA TRP A 238 -17.42 5.71 6.14
C TRP A 238 -16.53 4.58 5.63
N SER A 239 -16.71 4.21 4.37
CA SER A 239 -15.85 3.26 3.66
C SER A 239 -15.63 3.75 2.23
N ALA A 240 -14.40 3.64 1.74
CA ALA A 240 -14.02 4.07 0.41
C ALA A 240 -13.11 3.04 -0.25
N ASN A 241 -13.54 2.53 -1.40
CA ASN A 241 -12.68 1.80 -2.31
C ASN A 241 -12.00 2.81 -3.25
N VAL A 242 -10.67 2.85 -3.21
CA VAL A 242 -9.84 3.78 -3.97
C VAL A 242 -9.02 2.99 -4.99
N VAL A 243 -9.24 3.26 -6.27
CA VAL A 243 -8.38 2.77 -7.36
C VAL A 243 -7.50 3.92 -7.84
N LEU A 244 -6.20 3.70 -7.84
CA LEU A 244 -5.18 4.65 -8.27
C LEU A 244 -4.53 4.15 -9.56
N HIS A 245 -4.27 5.06 -10.49
CA HIS A 245 -3.46 4.84 -11.66
C HIS A 245 -2.32 5.85 -11.68
N GLU A 246 -1.09 5.36 -11.58
CA GLU A 246 0.08 6.19 -11.30
C GLU A 246 1.07 6.12 -12.45
N VAL A 247 1.57 7.29 -12.85
CA VAL A 247 2.69 7.45 -13.77
C VAL A 247 3.75 8.26 -13.04
N ILE A 248 4.91 7.64 -12.82
CA ILE A 248 6.04 8.24 -12.10
C ILE A 248 7.18 8.41 -13.11
N SER A 249 7.64 9.65 -13.28
CA SER A 249 8.79 9.93 -14.14
C SER A 249 10.09 9.72 -13.37
N GLU A 250 10.94 8.86 -13.90
CA GLU A 250 12.31 8.64 -13.39
C GLU A 250 13.32 9.53 -14.13
N THR A 251 12.87 10.24 -15.18
CA THR A 251 13.67 11.25 -15.85
C THR A 251 13.58 12.55 -15.05
N ASN A 252 14.72 13.05 -14.60
CA ASN A 252 14.84 14.39 -14.02
C ASN A 252 14.44 15.41 -15.09
N ILE A 253 13.37 16.17 -14.83
CA ILE A 253 13.08 17.36 -15.61
C ILE A 253 13.95 18.45 -14.99
N VAL A 254 15.06 18.79 -15.66
CA VAL A 254 15.91 19.94 -15.29
C VAL A 254 15.17 21.23 -15.64
#